data_AF-A0A7W1UDM7-F1
#
_entry.id   AF-A0A7W1UDM7-F1
#
_cell.length_a   1.000
_cell.length_b   1.000
_cell.length_c   1.000
_cell.angle_alpha   90.00
_cell.angle_beta   90.00
_cell.angle_gamma   90.00
#
_symmetry.space_group_name_H-M   'P 1'
#
loop_
_entity.id
_entity.type
_entity.pdbx_description
1 polymer ?
#
loop_
_entity_poly.entity_id
_entity_poly.type
_entity_poly.pdbx_seq_one_letter_code
_entity_poly.pdbx_strand_id
1 'polypeptide(L)'
;MMKSQYWLTLAGMQTIPSPASSYSRTGDHRPKGLVLARSPHFKPHTLEGAVNLVDLSPTLAEHLGVQLSGIDGKPVSDFFQIDDLQRESNA
;
A
#
# COMPACT_ATOMS: atom_id res chain seq x y z
N MET A 1 16.72 2.91 -35.38
CA MET A 1 15.47 2.49 -34.69
C MET A 1 15.75 2.53 -33.19
N MET A 2 15.12 3.29 -32.30
CA MET A 2 14.05 4.29 -32.31
C MET A 2 14.42 5.29 -31.19
N LYS A 3 14.28 6.60 -31.42
CA LYS A 3 14.27 7.61 -30.35
C LYS A 3 12.82 7.72 -29.87
N SER A 4 12.58 7.67 -28.56
CA SER A 4 11.28 8.04 -27.99
C SER A 4 11.50 9.19 -27.00
N GLN A 5 11.02 10.37 -27.35
CA GLN A 5 10.86 11.50 -26.46
C GLN A 5 9.36 11.64 -26.16
N TYR A 6 8.99 11.64 -24.88
CA TYR A 6 7.63 11.95 -24.45
C TYR A 6 7.55 13.44 -24.11
N TRP A 7 6.69 14.17 -24.82
CA TRP A 7 6.25 15.51 -24.44
C TRP A 7 4.93 15.39 -23.70
N LEU A 8 4.85 15.92 -22.49
CA LEU A 8 3.59 16.16 -21.77
C LEU A 8 3.34 17.67 -21.79
N THR A 9 2.41 18.11 -22.63
CA THR A 9 1.89 19.47 -22.63
C THR A 9 0.72 19.56 -21.65
N LEU A 10 0.91 20.23 -20.52
CA LEU A 10 -0.20 20.60 -19.63
C LEU A 10 -0.74 21.96 -20.10
N ALA A 11 -1.85 21.91 -20.85
CA ALA A 11 -2.63 23.09 -21.18
C ALA A 11 -3.71 23.32 -20.10
N GLY A 12 -3.76 24.54 -19.55
CA GLY A 12 -4.95 25.07 -18.87
C GLY A 12 -4.87 25.15 -17.34
N MET A 13 -4.13 26.13 -16.80
CA MET A 13 -4.37 26.64 -15.45
C MET A 13 -5.10 27.98 -15.56
N GLN A 14 -6.41 27.97 -15.34
CA GLN A 14 -7.20 29.18 -15.10
C GLN A 14 -7.39 29.30 -13.59
N THR A 15 -6.81 30.33 -12.97
CA THR A 15 -7.03 30.63 -11.55
C THR A 15 -8.32 31.43 -11.37
N ILE A 16 -9.26 30.91 -10.58
CA ILE A 16 -10.44 31.66 -10.12
C ILE A 16 -10.14 32.20 -8.72
N PRO A 17 -10.30 33.50 -8.43
CA PRO A 17 -10.09 34.02 -7.08
C PRO A 17 -11.24 33.58 -6.16
N SER A 18 -10.90 32.98 -5.02
CA SER A 18 -11.87 32.59 -3.98
C SER A 18 -12.07 33.72 -2.96
N PRO A 19 -13.31 34.08 -2.58
CA PRO A 19 -13.55 35.04 -1.50
C PRO A 19 -13.09 34.47 -0.15
N ALA A 20 -12.62 35.35 0.73
CA ALA A 20 -11.97 35.03 2.00
C ALA A 20 -12.65 33.89 2.77
N SER A 21 -11.93 32.78 2.92
CA SER A 21 -12.45 31.56 3.50
C SER A 21 -12.26 31.55 5.03
N SER A 22 -13.36 31.52 5.76
CA SER A 22 -13.41 31.02 7.15
C SER A 22 -13.29 29.48 7.20
N TYR A 23 -12.55 28.88 6.26
CA TYR A 23 -12.40 27.43 6.16
C TYR A 23 -11.30 26.99 7.12
N SER A 24 -11.68 26.23 8.14
CA SER A 24 -10.76 25.38 8.87
C SER A 24 -9.97 24.54 7.86
N ARG A 25 -8.66 24.39 8.10
CA ARG A 25 -7.76 23.57 7.27
C ARG A 25 -8.23 22.11 7.30
N THR A 26 -9.15 21.77 6.41
CA THR A 26 -9.62 20.40 6.22
C THR A 26 -9.01 19.91 4.92
N GLY A 27 -8.08 18.98 5.04
CA GLY A 27 -7.60 18.21 3.90
C GLY A 27 -8.52 17.01 3.73
N ASP A 28 -9.19 16.90 2.59
CA ASP A 28 -10.04 15.76 2.30
C ASP A 28 -9.20 14.47 2.29
N HIS A 29 -9.58 13.50 3.12
CA HIS A 29 -8.97 12.18 3.10
C HIS A 29 -9.47 11.38 1.90
N ARG A 30 -8.57 10.70 1.19
CA ARG A 30 -8.95 9.80 0.10
C ARG A 30 -9.14 8.38 0.65
N PRO A 31 -10.15 7.63 0.18
CA PRO A 31 -10.41 6.26 0.62
C PRO A 31 -9.36 5.24 0.14
N LYS A 32 -8.53 5.60 -0.85
CA LYS A 32 -7.46 4.76 -1.38
C LYS A 32 -6.11 5.23 -0.85
N GLY A 33 -5.29 4.28 -0.41
CA GLY A 33 -3.90 4.49 0.02
C GLY A 33 -2.90 3.75 -0.86
N LEU A 34 -1.61 3.96 -0.58
CA LEU A 34 -0.50 3.22 -1.16
C LEU A 34 0.36 2.65 -0.03
N VAL A 35 0.65 1.36 -0.09
CA VAL A 35 1.57 0.68 0.83
C VAL A 35 2.77 0.20 0.03
N LEU A 36 3.96 0.52 0.49
CA LEU A 36 5.23 0.03 -0.04
C LEU A 36 5.93 -0.76 1.06
N ALA A 37 6.36 -1.97 0.74
CA ALA A 37 7.05 -2.84 1.67
C ALA A 37 8.33 -3.39 1.02
N ARG A 38 9.38 -3.55 1.82
CA ARG A 38 10.65 -4.13 1.37
C ARG A 38 11.21 -5.02 2.46
N SER A 39 11.45 -6.28 2.11
CA SER A 39 12.12 -7.27 2.96
C SER A 39 12.82 -8.28 2.06
N PRO A 40 13.93 -8.90 2.48
CA PRO A 40 14.51 -10.06 1.79
C PRO A 40 13.52 -11.24 1.66
N HIS A 41 12.55 -11.29 2.58
CA HIS A 41 11.54 -12.34 2.72
C HIS A 41 10.25 -12.05 1.93
N PHE A 42 10.11 -10.83 1.40
CA PHE A 42 8.95 -10.52 0.57
C PHE A 42 9.21 -10.91 -0.87
N LYS A 43 8.15 -11.38 -1.53
CA LYS A 43 8.20 -11.62 -2.97
C LYS A 43 8.22 -10.25 -3.70
N PRO A 44 9.21 -9.96 -4.55
CA PRO A 44 9.28 -8.68 -5.25
C PRO A 44 8.24 -8.62 -6.38
N HIS A 45 7.08 -8.07 -6.08
CA HIS A 45 6.00 -7.88 -7.05
C HIS A 45 4.98 -6.85 -6.55
N THR A 46 4.06 -6.47 -7.44
CA THR A 46 2.84 -5.76 -7.05
C THR A 46 1.76 -6.80 -6.80
N LEU A 47 1.04 -6.68 -5.68
CA LEU A 47 -0.13 -7.52 -5.43
C LEU A 47 -1.24 -7.17 -6.41
N GLU A 48 -1.87 -8.18 -7.00
CA GLU A 48 -3.02 -7.96 -7.86
C GLU A 48 -4.26 -7.65 -7.01
N GLY A 49 -4.96 -6.55 -7.34
CA GLY A 49 -6.16 -6.13 -6.63
C GLY A 49 -5.92 -5.20 -5.44
N ALA A 50 -7.00 -4.88 -4.72
CA ALA A 50 -6.95 -4.03 -3.54
C ALA A 50 -6.74 -4.88 -2.29
N VAL A 51 -5.75 -4.51 -1.47
CA VAL A 51 -5.54 -5.09 -0.13
C VAL A 51 -6.42 -4.34 0.86
N ASN A 52 -7.19 -5.05 1.68
CA ASN A 52 -7.92 -4.39 2.77
C ASN A 52 -6.93 -3.94 3.83
N LEU A 53 -7.08 -2.70 4.30
CA LEU A 53 -6.16 -2.16 5.31
C LEU A 53 -6.16 -2.97 6.62
N VAL A 54 -7.30 -3.61 6.96
CA VAL A 54 -7.45 -4.45 8.15
C VAL A 54 -6.54 -5.69 8.12
N ASP A 55 -6.11 -6.12 6.93
CA ASP A 55 -5.26 -7.30 6.74
C ASP A 55 -3.76 -6.96 6.92
N LEU A 56 -3.39 -5.68 6.96
CA LEU A 56 -1.99 -5.27 7.04
C LEU A 56 -1.36 -5.60 8.41
N SER A 57 -2.09 -5.33 9.51
CA SER A 57 -1.62 -5.66 10.87
C SER A 57 -1.34 -7.16 11.08
N PRO A 58 -2.26 -8.08 10.75
CA PRO A 58 -1.95 -9.52 10.83
C PRO A 58 -0.81 -9.95 9.90
N THR A 59 -0.70 -9.37 8.69
CA THR A 59 0.42 -9.66 7.78
C THR A 59 1.77 -9.30 8.41
N LEU A 60 1.86 -8.14 9.05
CA LEU A 60 3.10 -7.74 9.73
C LEU A 60 3.40 -8.62 10.96
N ALA A 61 2.36 -9.03 11.69
CA ALA A 61 2.53 -9.91 12.85
C ALA A 61 3.05 -11.29 12.43
N GLU A 62 2.50 -11.88 11.36
CA GLU A 62 3.01 -13.13 10.80
C GLU A 62 4.46 -12.99 10.34
N HIS A 63 4.82 -11.88 9.66
CA HIS A 63 6.21 -11.63 9.27
C HIS A 63 7.19 -11.60 10.46
N LEU A 64 6.71 -11.13 11.62
CA LEU A 64 7.49 -11.02 12.85
C LEU A 64 7.42 -12.29 13.72
N GLY A 65 6.66 -13.33 13.31
CA GLY A 65 6.45 -14.54 14.11
C GLY A 65 5.61 -14.29 15.37
N VAL A 66 4.69 -13.33 15.34
CA VAL A 66 3.83 -12.95 16.46
C VAL A 66 2.39 -13.37 16.17
N GLN A 67 1.79 -14.12 17.09
CA GLN A 67 0.36 -14.44 17.03
C GLN A 67 -0.48 -13.30 17.61
N LEU A 68 -1.45 -12.82 16.83
CA LEU A 68 -2.49 -11.90 17.29
C LEU A 68 -3.80 -12.66 17.51
N SER A 69 -4.47 -12.39 18.63
CA SER A 69 -5.79 -12.95 18.94
C SER A 69 -6.85 -11.85 18.96
N GLY A 70 -8.09 -12.21 18.60
CA GLY A 70 -9.22 -11.28 18.62
C GLY A 70 -9.17 -10.17 17.56
N ILE A 71 -8.61 -10.46 16.38
CA ILE A 71 -8.53 -9.53 15.25
C ILE A 71 -9.45 -9.97 14.10
N ASP A 72 -9.93 -9.00 13.32
CA ASP A 72 -10.86 -9.26 12.20
C ASP A 72 -10.14 -9.63 10.89
N GLY A 73 -8.95 -9.07 10.67
CA GLY A 73 -8.16 -9.24 9.45
C GLY A 73 -7.44 -10.58 9.38
N LYS A 74 -6.91 -10.90 8.20
CA LYS A 74 -6.11 -12.10 7.95
C LYS A 74 -4.78 -11.75 7.31
N PRO A 75 -3.72 -12.53 7.53
CA PRO A 75 -2.48 -12.29 6.82
C PRO A 75 -2.66 -12.46 5.31
N VAL A 76 -2.02 -11.58 4.54
CA VAL A 76 -2.00 -11.62 3.08
C VAL A 76 -0.82 -12.48 2.65
N SER A 77 -1.08 -13.78 2.46
CA SER A 77 -0.06 -14.80 2.15
C SER A 77 0.81 -14.46 0.93
N ASP A 78 0.25 -13.74 -0.05
CA ASP A 78 0.94 -13.38 -1.28
C ASP A 78 2.13 -12.44 -1.05
N PHE A 79 2.24 -11.80 0.12
CA PHE A 79 3.45 -11.02 0.48
C PHE A 79 4.70 -11.88 0.61
N PHE A 80 4.57 -13.13 1.03
CA PHE A 80 5.69 -13.96 1.46
C PHE A 80 6.23 -14.84 0.34
N GLN A 81 7.52 -15.18 0.45
CA GLN A 81 8.10 -16.23 -0.38
C GLN A 81 7.65 -17.61 0.13
N ILE A 82 7.50 -18.57 -0.78
CA ILE A 82 6.99 -19.92 -0.48
C ILE A 82 7.85 -20.63 0.58
N ASP A 83 9.14 -20.33 0.65
CA ASP A 83 10.08 -20.96 1.59
C ASP A 83 9.92 -20.48 3.04
N ASP A 84 9.27 -19.33 3.28
CA ASP A 84 9.07 -18.80 4.64
C ASP A 84 7.85 -19.44 5.35
N LEU A 85 6.94 -20.09 4.61
CA LEU A 85 5.76 -20.78 5.18
C LEU A 85 6.10 -22.13 5.86
N GLN A 86 7.37 -22.55 5.85
CA GLN A 86 7.83 -23.82 6.44
C GLN A 86 8.59 -23.64 7.77
N ARG A 87 8.71 -22.41 8.29
CA ARG A 87 9.57 -22.16 9.46
C ARG A 87 8.97 -22.56 10.82
N GLU A 88 7.66 -22.84 10.89
CA GLU A 88 6.97 -23.16 12.16
C GLU A 88 6.68 -24.66 12.38
N SER A 89 7.00 -25.56 11.45
CA SER A 89 6.73 -27.00 11.63
C SER A 89 7.85 -27.78 12.33
N ASN A 90 8.98 -27.15 12.66
CA ASN A 90 10.19 -27.81 13.19
C ASN A 90 10.76 -27.15 14.46
N ALA A 91 9.98 -26.35 15.20
CA ALA A 91 10.39 -25.78 16.49
C ALA A 91 9.65 -26.42 17.67
#